data_AF-A0A0G9JYG6-F1
#
_entry.id   AF-A0A0G9JYG6-F1
#
_cell.length_a   1.000
_cell.length_b   1.000
_cell.length_c   1.000
_cell.angle_alpha   90.00
_cell.angle_beta   90.00
_cell.angle_gamma   90.00
#
_symmetry.space_group_name_H-M   'P 1'
#
loop_
_entity.id
_entity.type
_entity.pdbx_description
1 polymer ?
#
loop_
_entity_poly.entity_id
_entity_poly.type
_entity_poly.pdbx_seq_one_letter_code
_entity_poly.pdbx_strand_id
1 'polypeptide(L)'
;MSIFSGSFQAEIQRCIVHQIRSSLKFVSWKDRKAVAKDLKTIYTAKTEEDAQLALTEFNDIWGSKYPHILQSWLNNWNELATFFKYPKSIQTLIYTTNSIESLNANIKRKTNSKGSFPTIDSAFKMLYMSTQEVQAKWERTSMRNWSEIYPQLCIFFSEIMEKYTK
;
A
#
# COMPACT_ATOMS: atom_id res chain seq x y z
N MET A 1 -17.53 -32.11 -14.86
CA MET A 1 -17.35 -31.35 -16.10
C MET A 1 -17.70 -29.89 -15.81
N SER A 2 -16.74 -29.16 -15.25
CA SER A 2 -16.79 -27.70 -15.09
C SER A 2 -15.36 -27.21 -15.32
N ILE A 3 -15.02 -27.18 -16.60
CA ILE A 3 -13.78 -26.62 -17.13
C ILE A 3 -13.99 -25.11 -17.09
N PHE A 4 -13.65 -24.46 -15.98
CA PHE A 4 -13.34 -23.02 -15.97
C PHE A 4 -11.82 -22.92 -16.05
N SER A 5 -11.20 -23.12 -17.22
CA SER A 5 -10.80 -22.02 -18.11
C SER A 5 -10.25 -20.83 -17.32
N GLY A 6 -8.92 -20.80 -17.16
CA GLY A 6 -8.20 -19.86 -16.32
C GLY A 6 -8.55 -18.39 -16.56
N SER A 7 -9.05 -17.75 -15.50
CA SER A 7 -9.08 -16.30 -15.34
C SER A 7 -7.93 -15.92 -14.40
N PHE A 8 -6.79 -15.48 -14.93
CA PHE A 8 -5.82 -14.76 -14.08
C PHE A 8 -6.42 -13.39 -13.78
N GLN A 9 -7.31 -13.33 -12.79
CA GLN A 9 -7.89 -12.09 -12.32
C GLN A 9 -7.00 -11.58 -11.20
N ALA A 10 -6.23 -10.52 -11.48
CA ALA A 10 -5.43 -9.86 -10.47
C ALA A 10 -6.34 -9.42 -9.32
N GLU A 11 -5.98 -9.78 -8.08
CA GLU A 11 -6.71 -9.34 -6.90
C GLU A 11 -6.51 -7.83 -6.72
N ILE A 12 -7.61 -7.11 -6.47
CA ILE A 12 -7.57 -5.65 -6.30
C ILE A 12 -7.30 -5.33 -4.84
N GLN A 13 -6.09 -4.84 -4.56
CA GLN A 13 -5.72 -4.31 -3.25
C GLN A 13 -5.70 -2.78 -3.26
N ARG A 14 -6.48 -2.17 -2.37
CA ARG A 14 -6.40 -0.72 -2.12
C ARG A 14 -5.19 -0.40 -1.25
N CYS A 15 -4.39 0.58 -1.63
CA CYS A 15 -3.19 0.92 -0.86
C CYS A 15 -3.54 1.42 0.55
N ILE A 16 -3.22 0.61 1.56
CA ILE A 16 -3.50 0.89 2.98
C ILE A 16 -2.89 2.21 3.46
N VAL A 17 -1.74 2.60 2.93
CA VAL A 17 -1.12 3.87 3.32
C VAL A 17 -1.81 5.08 2.75
N HIS A 18 -2.33 4.99 1.52
CA HIS A 18 -3.19 6.05 1.01
C HIS A 18 -4.48 6.13 1.83
N GLN A 19 -5.02 4.99 2.27
CA GLN A 19 -6.16 4.95 3.18
C GLN A 19 -5.86 5.62 4.54
N ILE A 20 -4.72 5.31 5.18
CA ILE A 20 -4.29 5.93 6.45
C ILE A 20 -4.08 7.44 6.26
N ARG A 21 -3.40 7.86 5.19
CA ARG A 21 -3.16 9.28 4.90
C ARG A 21 -4.46 10.05 4.69
N SER A 22 -5.40 9.46 3.96
CA SER A 22 -6.74 10.02 3.78
C SER A 22 -7.46 10.16 5.13
N SER A 23 -7.41 9.10 5.96
CA SER A 23 -8.02 9.08 7.30
C SER A 23 -7.46 10.18 8.21
N LEU A 24 -6.15 10.40 8.19
CA LEU A 24 -5.48 11.40 9.03
C LEU A 24 -5.56 12.84 8.48
N LYS A 25 -6.16 13.05 7.30
CA LYS A 25 -6.19 14.38 6.63
C LYS A 25 -6.97 15.42 7.44
N PHE A 26 -8.07 15.01 8.06
CA PHE A 26 -8.97 15.90 8.82
C PHE A 26 -8.94 15.66 10.33
N VAL A 27 -7.95 14.88 10.80
CA VAL A 27 -7.75 14.62 12.22
C VAL A 27 -6.99 15.79 12.85
N SER A 28 -7.42 16.21 14.05
CA SER A 28 -6.76 17.27 14.79
C SER A 28 -5.29 16.93 15.09
N TRP A 29 -4.41 17.92 15.15
CA TRP A 29 -3.00 17.68 15.46
C TRP A 29 -2.78 16.94 16.79
N LYS A 30 -3.60 17.25 17.81
CA LYS A 30 -3.52 16.64 19.14
C LYS A 30 -3.82 15.15 19.12
N ASP A 31 -4.79 14.72 18.32
CA ASP A 31 -5.23 13.33 18.26
C ASP A 31 -4.47 12.51 17.23
N ARG A 32 -3.82 13.16 16.25
CA ARG A 32 -3.23 12.51 15.07
C ARG A 32 -2.32 11.35 15.42
N LYS A 33 -1.51 11.47 16.48
CA LYS A 33 -0.60 10.41 16.93
C LYS A 33 -1.36 9.22 17.52
N ALA A 34 -2.42 9.46 18.29
CA ALA A 34 -3.23 8.42 18.90
C ALA A 34 -4.08 7.70 17.83
N VAL A 35 -4.76 8.45 16.97
CA VAL A 35 -5.51 7.90 15.84
C VAL A 35 -4.62 7.07 14.93
N ALA A 36 -3.42 7.52 14.60
CA ALA A 36 -2.49 6.74 13.77
C ALA A 36 -2.02 5.45 14.47
N LYS A 37 -1.87 5.46 15.80
CA LYS A 37 -1.52 4.26 16.58
C LYS A 37 -2.66 3.25 16.55
N ASP A 38 -3.91 3.69 16.69
CA ASP A 38 -5.06 2.80 16.72
C ASP A 38 -5.40 2.30 15.30
N LEU A 39 -5.26 3.14 14.26
CA LEU A 39 -5.34 2.67 12.87
C LEU A 39 -4.29 1.60 12.54
N LYS A 40 -3.14 1.61 13.24
CA LYS A 40 -2.09 0.60 13.06
C LYS A 40 -2.51 -0.78 13.52
N THR A 41 -3.34 -0.91 14.54
CA THR A 41 -3.79 -2.22 15.03
C THR A 41 -4.60 -2.95 13.96
N ILE A 42 -5.40 -2.21 13.18
CA ILE A 42 -6.23 -2.75 12.10
C ILE A 42 -5.38 -3.47 11.04
N TYR A 43 -4.42 -2.78 10.41
CA TYR A 43 -3.65 -3.38 9.31
C TYR A 43 -2.46 -4.25 9.75
N THR A 44 -2.12 -4.24 11.05
CA THR A 44 -1.07 -5.13 11.59
C THR A 44 -1.62 -6.38 12.25
N ALA A 45 -2.95 -6.53 12.33
CA ALA A 45 -3.66 -7.71 12.79
C ALA A 45 -3.16 -9.02 12.13
N LYS A 46 -3.44 -10.15 12.78
CA LYS A 46 -3.00 -11.47 12.30
C LYS A 46 -3.95 -12.00 11.24
N THR A 47 -5.25 -11.85 11.45
CA THR A 47 -6.30 -12.29 10.53
C THR A 47 -7.21 -11.13 10.15
N GLU A 48 -8.06 -11.35 9.15
CA GLU A 48 -9.08 -10.37 8.75
C GLU A 48 -10.09 -10.14 9.89
N GLU A 49 -10.46 -11.19 10.62
CA GLU A 49 -11.40 -11.13 11.74
C GLU A 49 -10.84 -10.27 12.88
N ASP A 50 -9.57 -10.47 13.23
CA ASP A 50 -8.86 -9.61 14.20
C ASP A 50 -8.84 -8.14 13.73
N ALA A 51 -8.69 -7.90 12.42
CA ALA A 51 -8.70 -6.57 11.85
C ALA A 51 -10.09 -5.91 11.92
N GLN A 52 -11.16 -6.68 11.70
CA GLN A 52 -12.55 -6.21 11.85
C GLN A 52 -12.87 -5.87 13.31
N LEU A 53 -12.38 -6.69 14.26
CA LEU A 53 -12.50 -6.40 15.68
C LEU A 53 -11.76 -5.10 16.03
N ALA A 54 -10.51 -4.96 15.58
CA ALA A 54 -9.74 -3.73 15.77
C ALA A 54 -10.41 -2.49 15.14
N LEU A 55 -11.09 -2.64 13.99
CA LEU A 55 -11.87 -1.56 13.38
C LEU A 55 -13.10 -1.19 14.24
N THR A 56 -13.72 -2.16 14.88
CA THR A 56 -14.84 -1.95 15.81
C THR A 56 -14.37 -1.20 17.07
N GLU A 57 -13.28 -1.65 17.69
CA GLU A 57 -12.66 -0.96 18.82
C GLU A 57 -12.22 0.46 18.46
N PHE A 58 -11.68 0.65 17.26
CA PHE A 58 -11.35 1.98 16.74
C PHE A 58 -12.59 2.88 16.66
N ASN A 59 -13.73 2.35 16.22
CA ASN A 59 -14.98 3.08 16.16
C ASN A 59 -15.50 3.47 17.55
N ASP A 60 -15.38 2.60 18.54
CA ASP A 60 -15.85 2.90 19.89
C ASP A 60 -15.09 4.09 20.50
N ILE A 61 -13.80 4.23 20.18
CA ILE A 61 -12.95 5.32 20.67
C ILE A 61 -13.12 6.60 19.82
N TRP A 62 -13.10 6.48 18.49
CA TRP A 62 -12.96 7.62 17.58
C TRP A 62 -14.18 7.91 16.72
N GLY A 63 -15.15 7.00 16.64
CA GLY A 63 -16.29 7.06 15.73
C GLY A 63 -17.18 8.28 15.93
N SER A 64 -17.36 8.72 17.18
CA SER A 64 -18.13 9.93 17.49
C SER A 64 -17.45 11.21 16.99
N LYS A 65 -16.11 11.27 17.05
CA LYS A 65 -15.32 12.46 16.70
C LYS A 65 -14.92 12.48 15.22
N TYR A 66 -14.64 11.33 14.65
CA TYR A 66 -14.13 11.15 13.29
C TYR A 66 -14.93 10.10 12.50
N PRO A 67 -16.26 10.24 12.36
CA PRO A 67 -17.11 9.23 11.71
C PRO A 67 -16.73 8.98 10.24
N HIS A 68 -16.18 9.99 9.57
CA HIS A 68 -15.71 9.89 8.19
C HIS A 68 -14.60 8.84 8.00
N ILE A 69 -13.80 8.57 9.05
CA ILE A 69 -12.76 7.54 8.99
C ILE A 69 -13.44 6.17 8.90
N LEU A 70 -14.32 5.84 9.86
CA LEU A 70 -15.02 4.56 9.85
C LEU A 70 -15.76 4.34 8.52
N GLN A 71 -16.54 5.32 8.07
CA GLN A 71 -17.28 5.21 6.81
C GLN A 71 -16.35 4.90 5.63
N SER A 72 -15.20 5.57 5.55
CA SER A 72 -14.22 5.33 4.50
C SER A 72 -13.63 3.92 4.57
N TRP A 73 -13.35 3.40 5.76
CA TRP A 73 -12.80 2.05 5.92
C TRP A 73 -13.82 0.96 5.60
N LEU A 74 -15.07 1.11 6.06
CA LEU A 74 -16.15 0.17 5.74
C LEU A 74 -16.44 0.11 4.25
N ASN A 75 -16.56 1.27 3.59
CA ASN A 75 -16.85 1.34 2.16
C ASN A 75 -15.77 0.68 1.28
N ASN A 76 -14.53 0.67 1.77
CA ASN A 76 -13.38 0.15 1.02
C ASN A 76 -12.86 -1.17 1.62
N TRP A 77 -13.56 -1.79 2.57
CA TRP A 77 -13.04 -2.90 3.37
C TRP A 77 -12.58 -4.07 2.52
N ASN A 78 -13.40 -4.49 1.55
CA ASN A 78 -13.10 -5.64 0.67
C ASN A 78 -11.75 -5.48 -0.05
N GLU A 79 -11.45 -4.29 -0.58
CA GLU A 79 -10.18 -4.01 -1.25
C GLU A 79 -9.04 -3.80 -0.26
N LEU A 80 -9.33 -3.31 0.95
CA LEU A 80 -8.33 -3.09 1.99
C LEU A 80 -7.88 -4.39 2.64
N ALA A 81 -8.80 -5.32 2.88
CA ALA A 81 -8.56 -6.58 3.56
C ALA A 81 -7.98 -7.67 2.64
N THR A 82 -7.94 -7.45 1.33
CA THR A 82 -7.44 -8.42 0.34
C THR A 82 -6.05 -8.96 0.72
N PHE A 83 -5.17 -8.12 1.27
CA PHE A 83 -3.82 -8.55 1.65
C PHE A 83 -3.77 -9.60 2.77
N PHE A 84 -4.83 -9.76 3.59
CA PHE A 84 -4.89 -10.78 4.64
C PHE A 84 -4.86 -12.20 4.08
N LYS A 85 -5.18 -12.39 2.80
CA LYS A 85 -5.06 -13.67 2.10
C LYS A 85 -3.60 -14.13 1.96
N TYR A 86 -2.63 -13.23 2.04
CA TYR A 86 -1.22 -13.54 1.84
C TYR A 86 -0.48 -13.81 3.17
N PRO A 87 0.61 -14.60 3.13
CA PRO A 87 1.56 -14.75 4.24
C PRO A 87 2.08 -13.42 4.79
N LYS A 88 2.40 -13.38 6.09
CA LYS A 88 2.79 -12.14 6.80
C LYS A 88 3.99 -11.40 6.17
N SER A 89 4.92 -12.13 5.58
CA SER A 89 6.07 -11.55 4.86
C SER A 89 5.62 -10.73 3.65
N ILE A 90 4.64 -11.22 2.89
CA ILE A 90 4.01 -10.52 1.75
C ILE A 90 3.12 -9.37 2.23
N GLN A 91 2.34 -9.56 3.31
CA GLN A 91 1.54 -8.46 3.90
C GLN A 91 2.44 -7.27 4.26
N THR A 92 3.58 -7.54 4.88
CA THR A 92 4.56 -6.53 5.25
C THR A 92 5.10 -5.80 4.03
N LEU A 93 5.38 -6.51 2.94
CA LEU A 93 5.76 -5.88 1.68
C LEU A 93 4.68 -4.92 1.16
N ILE A 94 3.41 -5.30 1.24
CA ILE A 94 2.27 -4.50 0.75
C ILE A 94 2.08 -3.21 1.55
N TYR A 95 2.14 -3.28 2.88
CA TYR A 95 1.92 -2.10 3.73
C TYR A 95 3.18 -1.29 4.02
N THR A 96 4.36 -1.73 3.57
CA THR A 96 5.59 -0.93 3.67
C THR A 96 5.72 0.01 2.48
N THR A 97 5.65 1.32 2.74
CA THR A 97 5.52 2.33 1.67
C THR A 97 6.75 3.13 1.35
N ASN A 98 7.90 2.71 1.87
CA ASN A 98 9.15 3.44 1.66
C ASN A 98 9.42 3.65 0.16
N SER A 99 9.14 2.67 -0.69
CA SER A 99 9.44 2.76 -2.13
C SER A 99 8.55 3.78 -2.86
N ILE A 100 7.22 3.72 -2.67
CA ILE A 100 6.27 4.64 -3.33
C ILE A 100 6.43 6.06 -2.77
N GLU A 101 6.60 6.19 -1.46
CA GLU A 101 6.78 7.49 -0.82
C GLU A 101 8.11 8.13 -1.18
N SER A 102 9.20 7.35 -1.21
CA SER A 102 10.50 7.85 -1.65
C SER A 102 10.46 8.33 -3.10
N LEU A 103 9.76 7.61 -3.98
CA LEU A 103 9.58 8.04 -5.37
C LEU A 103 8.79 9.36 -5.44
N ASN A 104 7.63 9.41 -4.81
CA ASN A 104 6.78 10.61 -4.79
C ASN A 104 7.49 11.82 -4.16
N ALA A 105 8.26 11.61 -3.09
CA ALA A 105 9.04 12.66 -2.44
C ALA A 105 10.18 13.17 -3.35
N ASN A 106 10.85 12.28 -4.08
CA ASN A 106 11.87 12.66 -5.06
C ASN A 106 11.25 13.51 -6.18
N ILE A 107 10.16 13.04 -6.78
CA ILE A 107 9.44 13.76 -7.85
C ILE A 107 8.99 15.14 -7.36
N LYS A 108 8.35 15.22 -6.18
CA LYS A 108 7.91 16.50 -5.58
C LYS A 108 9.08 17.46 -5.34
N ARG A 109 10.21 16.97 -4.83
CA ARG A 109 11.39 17.81 -4.60
C ARG A 109 11.90 18.43 -5.89
N LYS A 110 12.00 17.63 -6.97
CA LYS A 110 12.52 18.08 -8.26
C LYS A 110 11.54 19.05 -8.94
N THR A 111 10.24 18.75 -8.89
CA THR A 111 9.19 19.57 -9.52
C THR A 111 8.96 20.89 -8.77
N ASN A 112 8.89 20.89 -7.44
CA ASN A 112 8.66 22.12 -6.65
C ASN A 112 9.77 23.17 -6.83
N SER A 113 10.99 22.76 -7.14
CA SER A 113 12.11 23.69 -7.40
C SER A 113 11.99 24.49 -8.70
N LYS A 114 11.08 24.10 -9.61
CA LYS A 114 10.95 24.71 -10.95
C LYS A 114 9.85 25.75 -11.05
N GLY A 115 8.87 25.77 -10.14
CA GLY A 115 7.73 26.70 -10.17
C GLY A 115 6.71 26.37 -11.28
N SER A 116 7.12 26.49 -12.55
CA SER A 116 6.28 26.19 -13.72
C SER A 116 7.07 25.53 -14.85
N PHE A 117 6.40 24.72 -15.66
CA PHE A 117 6.99 24.11 -16.85
C PHE A 117 6.51 24.82 -18.12
N PRO A 118 7.41 25.19 -19.06
CA PRO A 118 7.03 25.88 -20.30
C PRO A 118 6.24 24.99 -21.26
N THR A 119 6.48 23.68 -21.25
CA THR A 119 5.76 22.70 -22.09
C THR A 119 5.50 21.42 -21.33
N ILE A 120 4.53 20.63 -21.79
CA ILE A 120 4.25 19.28 -21.27
C ILE A 120 5.50 18.38 -21.40
N ASP A 121 6.23 18.47 -22.51
CA ASP A 121 7.47 17.71 -22.73
C ASP A 121 8.55 18.03 -21.70
N SER A 122 8.68 19.30 -21.31
CA SER A 122 9.64 19.70 -20.27
C SER A 122 9.28 19.10 -18.90
N ALA A 123 7.98 18.98 -18.60
CA ALA A 123 7.50 18.30 -17.40
C ALA A 123 7.76 16.79 -17.47
N PHE A 124 7.48 16.13 -18.60
CA PHE A 124 7.77 14.71 -18.81
C PHE A 124 9.25 14.40 -18.72
N LYS A 125 10.12 15.23 -19.32
CA LYS A 125 11.57 15.07 -19.23
C LYS A 125 12.05 15.12 -17.79
N MET A 126 11.48 16.02 -16.97
CA MET A 126 11.82 16.10 -15.56
C MET A 126 11.30 14.90 -14.76
N LEU A 127 10.10 14.40 -15.07
CA LEU A 127 9.59 13.17 -14.47
C LEU A 127 10.50 11.99 -14.81
N TYR A 128 10.85 11.82 -16.09
CA TYR A 128 11.74 10.77 -16.57
C TYR A 128 13.09 10.78 -15.87
N MET A 129 13.78 11.94 -15.83
CA MET A 129 15.07 12.05 -15.15
C MET A 129 14.95 11.74 -13.64
N SER A 130 13.87 12.18 -12.98
CA SER A 130 13.64 11.84 -11.57
C SER A 130 13.49 10.32 -11.37
N THR A 131 12.77 9.65 -12.27
CA THR A 131 12.59 8.19 -12.21
C THR A 131 13.89 7.43 -12.44
N GLN A 132 14.74 7.89 -13.37
CA GLN A 132 16.06 7.29 -13.65
C GLN A 132 16.99 7.37 -12.43
N GLU A 133 17.03 8.51 -11.73
CA GLU A 133 17.80 8.66 -10.48
C GLU A 133 17.36 7.64 -9.41
N VAL A 134 16.05 7.43 -9.26
CA VAL A 134 15.48 6.49 -8.29
C VAL A 134 15.77 5.04 -8.72
N GLN A 135 15.63 4.72 -10.01
CA GLN A 135 15.94 3.40 -10.55
C GLN A 135 17.39 3.00 -10.28
N ALA A 136 18.35 3.90 -10.51
CA ALA A 136 19.76 3.64 -10.24
C ALA A 136 20.02 3.34 -8.74
N LYS A 137 19.18 3.85 -7.83
CA LYS A 137 19.26 3.50 -6.40
C LYS A 137 18.70 2.10 -6.14
N TRP A 138 17.61 1.72 -6.80
CA TRP A 138 17.02 0.39 -6.69
C TRP A 138 17.94 -0.70 -7.24
N GLU A 139 18.65 -0.45 -8.34
CA GLU A 139 19.65 -1.38 -8.88
C GLU A 139 20.78 -1.68 -7.90
N ARG A 140 21.12 -0.72 -7.03
CA ARG A 140 22.15 -0.87 -5.99
C ARG A 140 21.63 -1.44 -4.66
N THR A 141 20.31 -1.58 -4.51
CA THR A 141 19.70 -1.95 -3.22
C THR A 141 18.89 -3.23 -3.39
N SER A 142 19.27 -4.29 -2.67
CA SER A 142 18.44 -5.49 -2.62
C SER A 142 17.19 -5.27 -1.77
N MET A 143 16.06 -5.86 -2.17
CA MET A 143 14.84 -5.84 -1.40
C MET A 143 15.05 -6.60 -0.08
N ARG A 144 14.68 -5.98 1.04
CA ARG A 144 14.80 -6.60 2.36
C ARG A 144 13.92 -7.85 2.42
N ASN A 145 14.45 -8.91 3.04
CA ASN A 145 13.77 -10.20 3.23
C ASN A 145 13.32 -10.88 1.92
N TRP A 146 13.92 -10.54 0.77
CA TRP A 146 13.53 -11.12 -0.52
C TRP A 146 13.70 -12.64 -0.55
N SER A 147 14.72 -13.18 0.12
CA SER A 147 14.94 -14.63 0.25
C SER A 147 13.80 -15.35 0.98
N GLU A 148 13.05 -14.66 1.83
CA GLU A 148 11.88 -15.20 2.54
C GLU A 148 10.59 -14.97 1.73
N ILE A 149 10.47 -13.81 1.08
CA ILE A 149 9.27 -13.42 0.31
C ILE A 149 9.15 -14.23 -0.97
N TYR A 150 10.25 -14.40 -1.72
CA TYR A 150 10.21 -15.04 -3.04
C TYR A 150 9.68 -16.48 -3.01
N PRO A 151 10.13 -17.38 -2.11
CA PRO A 151 9.56 -18.71 -2.02
C PRO A 151 8.06 -18.71 -1.70
N GLN A 152 7.59 -17.78 -0.86
CA GLN A 152 6.16 -17.65 -0.54
C GLN A 152 5.34 -17.24 -1.76
N LEU A 153 5.86 -16.33 -2.59
CA LEU A 153 5.24 -15.97 -3.87
C LEU A 153 5.20 -17.16 -4.82
N CYS A 154 6.27 -17.95 -4.92
CA CYS A 154 6.31 -19.15 -5.75
C CYS A 154 5.27 -20.19 -5.34
N ILE A 155 5.07 -20.38 -4.03
CA ILE A 155 4.07 -21.32 -3.49
C ILE A 155 2.67 -20.78 -3.74
N PHE A 156 2.42 -19.51 -3.40
CA PHE A 156 1.09 -18.90 -3.46
C PHE A 156 0.59 -18.71 -4.90
N PHE A 157 1.50 -18.43 -5.83
CA PHE A 157 1.22 -18.21 -7.25
C PHE A 157 1.84 -19.28 -8.14
N SER A 158 1.85 -20.54 -7.70
CA SER A 158 2.51 -21.67 -8.39
C SER A 158 2.09 -21.78 -9.87
N GLU A 159 0.79 -21.73 -10.15
CA GLU A 159 0.23 -21.81 -11.52
C GLU A 159 0.72 -20.69 -12.44
N ILE A 160 1.03 -19.51 -11.89
CA ILE A 160 1.61 -18.39 -12.64
C ILE A 160 3.11 -18.61 -12.84
N MET A 161 3.79 -19.00 -11.76
CA MET A 161 5.24 -19.10 -11.72
C MET A 161 5.77 -20.26 -12.58
N GLU A 162 5.00 -21.34 -12.74
CA GLU A 162 5.29 -22.44 -13.68
C GLU A 162 5.57 -21.97 -15.11
N LYS A 163 5.01 -20.84 -15.54
CA LYS A 163 5.27 -20.26 -16.87
C LYS A 163 6.64 -19.62 -17.00
N TYR A 164 7.27 -19.26 -15.88
CA TYR A 164 8.51 -18.48 -15.82
C TYR A 164 9.69 -19.29 -15.28
N THR A 165 9.46 -20.34 -14.52
CA THR A 165 10.48 -21.34 -14.15
C THR A 165 10.58 -22.40 -15.25
N LYS A 166 11.56 -22.23 -16.15
CA LYS A 166 12.10 -23.32 -16.98
C LYS A 166 13.30 -23.95 -16.30
#